data_AF-A0A3R7Q7Q4-F1
#
_entry.id   AF-A0A3R7Q7Q4-F1
#
_cell.length_a   1.000
_cell.length_b   1.000
_cell.length_c   1.000
_cell.angle_alpha   90.00
_cell.angle_beta   90.00
_cell.angle_gamma   90.00
#
_symmetry.space_group_name_H-M   'P 1'
#
loop_
_entity.id
_entity.type
_entity.pdbx_description
1 polymer ?
#
loop_
_entity_poly.entity_id
_entity_poly.type
_entity_poly.pdbx_seq_one_letter_code
_entity_poly.pdbx_strand_id
1 'polypeptide(L)'
;MGSAAWVCEITVSVLSLLACVLTLLWFKWRWLSLRKLMKACSDVDCEGSEAVSRWPIFLAVIKAVEVLLNTLWYIEELLLIAAPTWLEVAFALTIWYHCLTASFPILLYVSLADLLAQHATSLNASLGRAISEDREFLEGKEDFGSMGGTEVADEAVEAVAQEWRHLDRLHHRVEEMLSVPLLASAADMCGTLVGSAFFLSELDSVYHAVSAGIMMVSCISFLHVQGHVSDALQQQTLAVHKRVNQYLASKRLPPTGTLDHLLVTQVAQLSVEAGEPLEVSLVGLYTLSRSNFLPAVGATVAHLVILLQFYLANVSSNRHSLPLNSTDCNA
;
A
#
# COMPACT_ATOMS: atom_id res chain seq x y z
N MET A 1 26.91 21.35 43.19
CA MET A 1 25.48 21.21 42.85
C MET A 1 25.37 21.34 41.35
N GLY A 2 24.95 20.29 40.65
CA GLY A 2 24.73 20.37 39.20
C GLY A 2 23.58 21.34 38.92
N SER A 3 23.79 22.29 38.02
CA SER A 3 22.73 23.20 37.59
C SER A 3 21.66 22.41 36.83
N ALA A 4 20.41 22.91 36.83
CA ALA A 4 19.33 22.32 36.03
C ALA A 4 19.68 22.23 34.52
N ALA A 5 20.55 23.13 34.04
CA ALA A 5 21.06 23.11 32.67
C ALA A 5 21.87 21.82 32.36
N TRP A 6 22.73 21.40 33.27
CA TRP A 6 23.52 20.18 33.10
C TRP A 6 22.66 18.91 33.05
N VAL A 7 21.58 18.87 33.84
CA VAL A 7 20.61 17.76 33.81
C VAL A 7 19.85 17.73 32.48
N CYS A 8 19.47 18.91 31.96
CA CYS A 8 18.82 19.03 30.65
C CYS A 8 19.73 18.53 29.52
N GLU A 9 20.99 18.97 29.48
CA GLU A 9 21.96 18.56 28.45
C GLU A 9 22.21 17.06 28.44
N ILE A 10 22.35 16.44 29.62
CA ILE A 10 22.49 14.97 29.73
C ILE A 10 21.22 14.27 29.28
N THR A 11 20.05 14.77 29.69
CA THR A 11 18.77 14.15 29.32
C THR A 11 18.57 14.19 27.81
N VAL A 12 18.83 15.34 27.16
CA VAL A 12 18.78 15.49 25.70
C VAL A 12 19.79 14.55 25.04
N SER A 13 21.03 14.51 25.51
CA SER A 13 22.08 13.64 24.93
C SER A 13 21.73 12.15 25.04
N VAL A 14 21.18 11.72 26.18
CA VAL A 14 20.74 10.33 26.41
C VAL A 14 19.53 9.99 25.55
N LEU A 15 18.55 10.90 25.43
CA LEU A 15 17.39 10.71 24.58
C LEU A 15 17.77 10.67 23.10
N SER A 16 18.70 11.51 22.64
CA SER A 16 19.23 11.48 21.28
C SER A 16 20.00 10.20 20.99
N LEU A 17 20.83 9.72 21.93
CA LEU A 17 21.54 8.45 21.80
C LEU A 17 20.59 7.26 21.77
N LEU A 18 19.58 7.25 22.66
CA LEU A 18 18.55 6.21 22.69
C LEU A 18 17.74 6.21 21.40
N ALA A 19 17.32 7.38 20.92
CA ALA A 19 16.64 7.54 19.63
C ALA A 19 17.50 7.00 18.49
N CYS A 20 18.79 7.34 18.44
CA CYS A 20 19.72 6.82 17.44
C CYS A 20 19.84 5.29 17.49
N VAL A 21 20.01 4.69 18.67
CA VAL A 21 20.09 3.23 18.83
C VAL A 21 18.77 2.55 18.43
N LEU A 22 17.63 3.12 18.82
CA LEU A 22 16.32 2.60 18.42
C LEU A 22 16.12 2.70 16.91
N THR A 23 16.52 3.81 16.30
CA THR A 23 16.50 4.01 14.85
C THR A 23 17.39 2.99 14.13
N LEU A 24 18.60 2.72 14.62
CA LEU A 24 19.49 1.68 14.06
C LEU A 24 18.92 0.26 14.21
N LEU A 25 18.37 -0.07 15.38
CA LEU A 25 17.73 -1.37 15.61
C LEU A 25 16.49 -1.53 14.72
N TRP A 26 15.71 -0.47 14.58
CA TRP A 26 14.55 -0.40 13.70
C TRP A 26 14.95 -0.58 12.24
N PHE A 27 15.98 0.13 11.77
CA PHE A 27 16.49 -0.02 10.41
C PHE A 27 17.03 -1.43 10.17
N LYS A 28 17.79 -2.00 11.09
CA LYS A 28 18.28 -3.39 11.00
C LYS A 28 17.12 -4.40 10.94
N TRP A 29 16.09 -4.20 11.75
CA TRP A 29 14.91 -5.06 11.72
C TRP A 29 14.17 -4.94 10.38
N ARG A 30 13.96 -3.72 9.86
CA ARG A 30 13.36 -3.47 8.55
C ARG A 30 14.16 -4.08 7.42
N TRP A 31 15.48 -3.93 7.47
CA TRP A 31 16.40 -4.52 6.53
C TRP A 31 16.24 -6.05 6.43
N LEU A 32 16.18 -6.72 7.58
CA LEU A 32 15.95 -8.15 7.66
C LEU A 32 14.56 -8.55 7.16
N SER A 33 13.53 -7.79 7.50
CA SER A 33 12.15 -8.01 7.03
C SER A 33 12.05 -7.85 5.51
N LEU A 34 12.72 -6.85 4.95
CA LEU A 34 12.75 -6.59 3.51
C LEU A 34 13.53 -7.68 2.76
N ARG A 35 14.66 -8.16 3.29
CA ARG A 35 15.36 -9.34 2.74
C ARG A 35 14.50 -10.60 2.77
N LYS A 36 13.78 -10.84 3.87
CA LYS A 36 12.83 -11.95 3.96
C LYS A 36 11.72 -11.81 2.92
N LEU A 37 11.20 -10.59 2.75
CA LEU A 37 10.17 -10.27 1.78
C LEU A 37 10.64 -10.51 0.35
N MET A 38 11.81 -10.00 -0.04
CA MET A 38 12.37 -10.18 -1.37
C MET A 38 12.64 -11.66 -1.68
N LYS A 39 13.09 -12.43 -0.68
CA LYS A 39 13.23 -13.89 -0.82
C LYS A 39 11.87 -14.59 -0.97
N ALA A 40 10.88 -14.21 -0.17
CA ALA A 40 9.54 -14.77 -0.29
C ALA A 40 8.95 -14.48 -1.69
N CYS A 41 9.16 -13.28 -2.23
CA CYS A 41 8.77 -12.93 -3.60
C CYS A 41 9.49 -13.77 -4.65
N SER A 42 10.79 -14.09 -4.47
CA SER A 42 11.53 -14.93 -5.42
C SER A 42 11.10 -16.40 -5.40
N ASP A 43 10.55 -16.85 -4.27
CA ASP A 43 10.11 -18.22 -4.06
C ASP A 43 8.65 -18.45 -4.52
N VAL A 44 7.95 -17.42 -5.00
CA VAL A 44 6.61 -17.57 -5.59
C VAL A 44 6.75 -18.22 -6.96
N ASP A 45 6.35 -19.50 -7.03
CA ASP A 45 6.31 -20.28 -8.25
C ASP A 45 5.13 -19.82 -9.12
N CYS A 46 5.44 -19.22 -10.27
CA CYS A 46 4.45 -18.66 -11.20
C CYS A 46 4.23 -19.53 -12.44
N GLU A 47 4.73 -20.77 -12.49
CA GLU A 47 4.60 -21.65 -13.66
C GLU A 47 3.14 -21.75 -14.17
N GLY A 48 2.92 -21.41 -15.44
CA GLY A 48 1.66 -21.67 -16.16
C GLY A 48 0.78 -20.48 -16.56
N SER A 49 1.10 -19.23 -16.17
CA SER A 49 0.27 -18.04 -16.48
C SER A 49 0.93 -17.12 -17.52
N GLU A 50 0.18 -16.51 -18.45
CA GLU A 50 0.75 -15.48 -19.36
C GLU A 50 1.33 -14.26 -18.62
N ALA A 51 0.91 -14.03 -17.35
CA ALA A 51 1.54 -13.06 -16.46
C ALA A 51 3.01 -13.40 -16.11
N VAL A 52 3.46 -14.63 -16.36
CA VAL A 52 4.87 -15.05 -16.22
C VAL A 52 5.79 -14.20 -17.08
N SER A 53 5.33 -13.66 -18.21
CA SER A 53 6.18 -12.81 -19.07
C SER A 53 6.66 -11.52 -18.38
N ARG A 54 5.91 -11.00 -17.40
CA ARG A 54 6.24 -9.76 -16.67
C ARG A 54 6.91 -10.01 -15.32
N TRP A 55 6.83 -11.23 -14.81
CA TRP A 55 7.46 -11.63 -13.54
C TRP A 55 9.00 -11.43 -13.51
N PRO A 56 9.77 -11.68 -14.59
CA PRO A 56 11.20 -11.39 -14.62
C PRO A 56 11.54 -9.91 -14.48
N ILE A 57 10.71 -9.02 -15.04
CA ILE A 57 10.89 -7.57 -14.92
C ILE A 57 10.67 -7.15 -13.46
N PHE A 58 9.63 -7.70 -12.84
CA PHE A 58 9.32 -7.47 -11.44
C PHE A 58 10.45 -7.96 -10.52
N LEU A 59 10.98 -9.17 -10.74
CA LEU A 59 12.14 -9.68 -10.01
C LEU A 59 13.41 -8.83 -10.22
N ALA A 60 13.63 -8.32 -11.43
CA ALA A 60 14.74 -7.42 -11.72
C ALA A 60 14.60 -6.08 -10.97
N VAL A 61 13.39 -5.53 -10.86
CA VAL A 61 13.11 -4.33 -10.07
C VAL A 61 13.35 -4.59 -8.59
N ILE A 62 12.87 -5.72 -8.05
CA ILE A 62 13.15 -6.13 -6.67
C ILE A 62 14.66 -6.21 -6.43
N LYS A 63 15.42 -6.80 -7.37
CA LYS A 63 16.87 -6.93 -7.24
C LYS A 63 17.58 -5.58 -7.32
N ALA A 64 17.13 -4.67 -8.17
CA ALA A 64 17.67 -3.32 -8.25
C ALA A 64 17.41 -2.54 -6.95
N VAL A 65 16.22 -2.68 -6.37
CA VAL A 65 15.90 -2.06 -5.08
C VAL A 65 16.73 -2.69 -3.95
N GLU A 66 16.95 -4.00 -3.95
CA GLU A 66 17.86 -4.66 -2.99
C GLU A 66 19.27 -4.03 -3.04
N VAL A 67 19.81 -3.84 -4.25
CA VAL A 67 21.14 -3.26 -4.44
C VAL A 67 21.17 -1.80 -3.97
N LEU A 68 20.15 -1.02 -4.33
CA LEU A 68 20.03 0.39 -3.90
C LEU A 68 19.97 0.49 -2.38
N LEU A 69 19.14 -0.33 -1.75
CA LEU A 69 18.98 -0.39 -0.30
C LEU A 69 20.30 -0.80 0.39
N ASN A 70 21.05 -1.77 -0.15
CA ASN A 70 22.34 -2.17 0.43
C ASN A 70 23.37 -1.04 0.34
N THR A 71 23.33 -0.30 -0.77
CA THR A 71 24.22 0.84 -1.01
C THR A 71 23.91 1.98 -0.04
N LEU A 72 22.63 2.23 0.24
CA LEU A 72 22.19 3.27 1.16
C LEU A 72 22.53 2.97 2.61
N TRP A 73 22.34 1.72 3.03
CA TRP A 73 22.78 1.26 4.36
C TRP A 73 24.28 1.54 4.56
N TYR A 74 25.09 1.24 3.54
CA TYR A 74 26.54 1.49 3.59
C TYR A 74 26.88 2.98 3.67
N ILE A 75 26.16 3.84 2.93
CA ILE A 75 26.33 5.30 2.98
C ILE A 75 25.94 5.85 4.36
N GLU A 76 24.86 5.33 4.97
CA GLU A 76 24.43 5.72 6.31
C GLU A 76 25.47 5.37 7.38
N GLU A 77 26.00 4.13 7.36
CA GLU A 77 27.07 3.71 8.28
C GLU A 77 28.32 4.60 8.15
N LEU A 78 28.70 4.97 6.93
CA LEU A 78 29.83 5.88 6.68
C LEU A 78 29.59 7.28 7.22
N LEU A 79 28.35 7.79 7.17
CA LEU A 79 28.01 9.12 7.66
C LEU A 79 27.89 9.19 9.18
N LEU A 80 27.44 8.11 9.82
CA LEU A 80 27.44 7.99 11.28
C LEU A 80 28.86 8.02 11.86
N ILE A 81 29.86 7.51 11.11
CA ILE A 81 31.27 7.56 11.50
C ILE A 81 31.86 8.98 11.34
N ALA A 82 31.26 9.85 10.50
CA ALA A 82 31.81 11.15 10.14
C ALA A 82 31.46 12.33 11.08
N ALA A 83 30.71 12.10 12.16
CA ALA A 83 30.62 13.00 13.34
C ALA A 83 29.83 14.35 13.14
N PRO A 84 29.55 15.09 14.24
CA PRO A 84 28.27 15.75 14.58
C PRO A 84 27.87 17.04 13.83
N THR A 85 28.68 17.58 12.93
CA THR A 85 28.31 18.77 12.13
C THR A 85 27.32 18.47 11.01
N TRP A 86 27.04 17.19 10.79
CA TRP A 86 26.18 16.70 9.72
C TRP A 86 24.77 16.39 10.20
N LEU A 87 24.31 16.95 11.32
CA LEU A 87 22.98 16.66 11.88
C LEU A 87 21.87 16.89 10.85
N GLU A 88 22.00 17.94 10.02
CA GLU A 88 21.08 18.25 8.92
C GLU A 88 21.14 17.21 7.78
N VAL A 89 22.32 16.70 7.48
CA VAL A 89 22.52 15.70 6.41
C VAL A 89 22.09 14.31 6.89
N ALA A 90 22.41 13.96 8.13
CA ALA A 90 21.92 12.75 8.78
C ALA A 90 20.39 12.78 8.85
N PHE A 91 19.79 13.91 9.22
CA PHE A 91 18.34 14.11 9.21
C PHE A 91 17.75 13.94 7.81
N ALA A 92 18.30 14.61 6.80
CA ALA A 92 17.86 14.49 5.41
C ALA A 92 17.98 13.06 4.88
N LEU A 93 19.02 12.31 5.27
CA LEU A 93 19.21 10.92 4.87
C LEU A 93 18.34 9.94 5.63
N THR A 94 18.12 10.15 6.93
CA THR A 94 17.14 9.39 7.71
C THR A 94 15.76 9.55 7.09
N ILE A 95 15.38 10.78 6.73
CA ILE A 95 14.16 11.08 5.97
C ILE A 95 14.12 10.32 4.65
N TRP A 96 15.17 10.45 3.84
CA TRP A 96 15.19 9.87 2.50
C TRP A 96 15.13 8.33 2.58
N TYR A 97 15.86 7.74 3.52
CA TYR A 97 15.83 6.32 3.81
C TYR A 97 14.45 5.86 4.30
N HIS A 98 13.79 6.60 5.19
CA HIS A 98 12.42 6.28 5.62
C HIS A 98 11.44 6.33 4.45
N CYS A 99 11.53 7.35 3.59
CA CYS A 99 10.72 7.39 2.38
C CYS A 99 11.01 6.20 1.46
N LEU A 100 12.27 5.78 1.32
CA LEU A 100 12.64 4.68 0.43
C LEU A 100 12.22 3.30 0.98
N THR A 101 12.40 3.10 2.29
CA THR A 101 12.00 1.85 2.96
C THR A 101 10.50 1.72 3.17
N ALA A 102 9.78 2.82 3.38
CA ALA A 102 8.31 2.82 3.44
C ALA A 102 7.67 2.74 2.05
N SER A 103 8.28 3.31 1.02
CA SER A 103 7.74 3.24 -0.35
C SER A 103 7.93 1.87 -0.99
N PHE A 104 8.96 1.10 -0.66
CA PHE A 104 9.18 -0.20 -1.32
C PHE A 104 8.02 -1.20 -1.13
N PRO A 105 7.54 -1.50 0.09
CA PRO A 105 6.38 -2.39 0.27
C PRO A 105 5.14 -1.88 -0.47
N ILE A 106 4.97 -0.55 -0.54
CA ILE A 106 3.86 0.07 -1.26
C ILE A 106 4.00 -0.12 -2.77
N LEU A 107 5.19 0.12 -3.35
CA LEU A 107 5.45 -0.09 -4.77
C LEU A 107 5.30 -1.57 -5.16
N LEU A 108 5.77 -2.46 -4.29
CA LEU A 108 5.63 -3.90 -4.44
C LEU A 108 4.14 -4.30 -4.43
N TYR A 109 3.38 -3.78 -3.47
CA TYR A 109 1.95 -3.98 -3.38
C TYR A 109 1.20 -3.44 -4.60
N VAL A 110 1.49 -2.20 -5.00
CA VAL A 110 0.87 -1.57 -6.18
C VAL A 110 1.08 -2.42 -7.43
N SER A 111 2.29 -2.93 -7.62
CA SER A 111 2.62 -3.78 -8.77
C SER A 111 1.86 -5.11 -8.73
N LEU A 112 1.77 -5.75 -7.56
CA LEU A 112 1.07 -7.02 -7.39
C LEU A 112 -0.45 -6.85 -7.48
N ALA A 113 -1.00 -5.81 -6.87
CA ALA A 113 -2.43 -5.51 -6.92
C ALA A 113 -2.88 -5.07 -8.32
N ASP A 114 -2.06 -4.34 -9.07
CA ASP A 114 -2.31 -4.06 -10.49
C ASP A 114 -2.30 -5.35 -11.32
N LEU A 115 -1.37 -6.28 -11.06
CA LEU A 115 -1.35 -7.60 -11.70
C LEU A 115 -2.63 -8.40 -11.40
N LEU A 116 -3.04 -8.45 -10.13
CA LEU A 116 -4.30 -9.10 -9.71
C LEU A 116 -5.51 -8.44 -10.38
N ALA A 117 -5.54 -7.10 -10.49
CA ALA A 117 -6.62 -6.37 -11.14
C ALA A 117 -6.68 -6.63 -12.65
N GLN A 118 -5.53 -6.74 -13.32
CA GLN A 118 -5.45 -7.11 -14.74
C GLN A 118 -5.94 -8.54 -14.96
N HIS A 119 -5.56 -9.48 -14.09
CA HIS A 119 -6.08 -10.85 -14.12
C HIS A 119 -7.60 -10.89 -13.91
N ALA A 120 -8.12 -10.17 -12.91
CA ALA A 120 -9.56 -10.04 -12.68
C ALA A 120 -10.29 -9.42 -13.88
N THR A 121 -9.67 -8.46 -14.57
CA THR A 121 -10.22 -7.86 -15.78
C THR A 121 -10.28 -8.86 -16.95
N SER A 122 -9.24 -9.68 -17.11
CA SER A 122 -9.19 -10.75 -18.11
C SER A 122 -10.28 -11.79 -17.85
N LEU A 123 -10.38 -12.27 -16.61
CA LEU A 123 -11.44 -13.15 -16.11
C LEU A 123 -12.83 -12.60 -16.42
N ASN A 124 -13.04 -11.32 -16.09
CA ASN A 124 -14.30 -10.62 -16.36
C ASN A 124 -14.63 -10.62 -17.86
N ALA A 125 -13.65 -10.35 -18.73
CA ALA A 125 -13.83 -10.34 -20.18
C ALA A 125 -14.10 -11.74 -20.77
N SER A 126 -13.42 -12.77 -20.28
CA SER A 126 -13.66 -14.17 -20.67
C SER A 126 -15.04 -14.64 -20.25
N LEU A 127 -15.46 -14.36 -19.02
CA LEU A 127 -16.82 -14.65 -18.56
C LEU A 127 -17.89 -13.90 -19.38
N GLY A 128 -17.62 -12.64 -19.73
CA GLY A 128 -18.52 -11.85 -20.57
C GLY A 128 -18.72 -12.43 -21.98
N ARG A 129 -17.66 -13.03 -22.56
CA ARG A 129 -17.74 -13.74 -23.85
C ARG A 129 -18.56 -15.01 -23.72
N ALA A 130 -18.29 -15.85 -22.71
CA ALA A 130 -19.05 -17.07 -22.46
C ALA A 130 -20.55 -16.81 -22.26
N ILE A 131 -20.92 -15.75 -21.52
CA ILE A 131 -22.33 -15.34 -21.33
C ILE A 131 -22.97 -14.93 -22.67
N SER A 132 -22.22 -14.23 -23.54
CA SER A 132 -22.73 -13.78 -24.84
C SER A 132 -22.98 -14.96 -25.77
N GLU A 133 -22.03 -15.89 -25.85
CA GLU A 133 -22.12 -17.11 -26.67
C GLU A 133 -23.29 -17.99 -26.22
N ASP A 134 -23.44 -18.22 -24.92
CA ASP A 134 -24.59 -18.97 -24.36
C ASP A 134 -25.93 -18.28 -24.66
N ARG A 135 -25.97 -16.95 -24.67
CA ARG A 135 -27.17 -16.19 -25.00
C ARG A 135 -27.52 -16.28 -26.49
N GLU A 136 -26.55 -16.21 -27.39
CA GLU A 136 -26.77 -16.34 -28.83
C GLU A 136 -27.31 -17.74 -29.18
N PHE A 137 -26.82 -18.76 -28.49
CA PHE A 137 -27.35 -20.12 -28.54
C PHE A 137 -28.80 -20.20 -28.04
N LEU A 138 -29.09 -19.66 -26.85
CA LEU A 138 -30.44 -19.66 -26.27
C LEU A 138 -31.46 -18.85 -27.10
N GLU A 139 -31.02 -17.80 -27.79
CA GLU A 139 -31.84 -17.01 -28.71
C GLU A 139 -32.08 -17.72 -30.06
N GLY A 140 -31.52 -18.93 -30.27
CA GLY A 140 -31.71 -19.75 -31.47
C GLY A 140 -31.14 -19.12 -32.74
N LYS A 141 -30.12 -18.25 -32.59
CA LYS A 141 -29.45 -17.59 -33.71
C LYS A 141 -28.35 -18.46 -34.33
N GLU A 142 -27.91 -19.49 -33.63
CA GLU A 142 -27.02 -20.53 -34.15
C GLU A 142 -27.81 -21.77 -34.60
N ASP A 143 -27.40 -22.38 -35.72
CA ASP A 143 -28.03 -23.58 -36.26
C ASP A 143 -27.96 -24.73 -35.23
N PHE A 144 -29.12 -25.22 -34.80
CA PHE A 144 -29.35 -26.30 -33.82
C PHE A 144 -28.61 -27.64 -34.08
N GLY A 145 -27.84 -27.76 -35.16
CA GLY A 145 -27.01 -28.93 -35.47
C GLY A 145 -25.62 -28.92 -34.81
N SER A 146 -25.24 -27.83 -34.17
CA SER A 146 -23.97 -27.68 -33.45
C SER A 146 -24.16 -27.95 -31.95
N MET A 147 -23.93 -29.19 -31.49
CA MET A 147 -23.83 -29.49 -30.05
C MET A 147 -22.64 -28.79 -29.36
N GLY A 148 -21.77 -28.09 -30.10
CA GLY A 148 -20.54 -27.51 -29.56
C GLY A 148 -20.73 -26.21 -28.75
N GLY A 149 -21.81 -25.45 -28.94
CA GLY A 149 -21.96 -24.13 -28.33
C GLY A 149 -22.09 -24.16 -26.80
N THR A 150 -22.85 -25.11 -26.25
CA THR A 150 -23.02 -25.26 -24.80
C THR A 150 -21.80 -25.88 -24.13
N GLU A 151 -21.12 -26.84 -24.77
CA GLU A 151 -19.89 -27.43 -24.23
C GLU A 151 -18.76 -26.39 -24.15
N VAL A 152 -18.63 -25.51 -25.15
CA VAL A 152 -17.63 -24.42 -25.14
C VAL A 152 -17.90 -23.41 -24.02
N ALA A 153 -19.17 -23.04 -23.80
CA ALA A 153 -19.54 -22.13 -22.72
C ALA A 153 -19.26 -22.75 -21.33
N ASP A 154 -19.52 -24.04 -21.16
CA ASP A 154 -19.29 -24.75 -19.90
C ASP A 154 -17.79 -24.94 -19.61
N GLU A 155 -16.97 -25.28 -20.62
CA GLU A 155 -15.51 -25.32 -20.50
C GLU A 155 -14.92 -23.95 -20.14
N ALA A 156 -15.42 -22.88 -20.76
CA ALA A 156 -14.97 -21.52 -20.48
C ALA A 156 -15.30 -21.10 -19.04
N VAL A 157 -16.47 -21.50 -18.52
CA VAL A 157 -16.88 -21.20 -17.16
C VAL A 157 -16.09 -22.01 -16.13
N GLU A 158 -15.79 -23.28 -16.41
CA GLU A 158 -14.91 -24.09 -15.55
C GLU A 158 -13.50 -23.48 -15.50
N ALA A 159 -12.95 -23.07 -16.65
CA ALA A 159 -11.66 -22.38 -16.72
C ALA A 159 -11.66 -21.08 -15.89
N VAL A 160 -12.72 -20.27 -15.99
CA VAL A 160 -12.90 -19.05 -15.17
C VAL A 160 -12.93 -19.36 -13.67
N ALA A 161 -13.59 -20.45 -13.26
CA ALA A 161 -13.63 -20.85 -11.85
C ALA A 161 -12.25 -21.29 -11.34
N GLN A 162 -11.48 -22.03 -12.14
CA GLN A 162 -10.12 -22.44 -11.79
C GLN A 162 -9.17 -21.23 -11.70
N GLU A 163 -9.27 -20.30 -12.65
CA GLU A 163 -8.50 -19.06 -12.66
C GLU A 163 -8.86 -18.15 -11.47
N TRP A 164 -10.13 -18.05 -11.08
CA TRP A 164 -10.53 -17.30 -9.87
C TRP A 164 -9.92 -17.89 -8.60
N ARG A 165 -9.99 -19.21 -8.40
CA ARG A 165 -9.34 -19.87 -7.25
C ARG A 165 -7.82 -19.69 -7.26
N HIS A 166 -7.23 -19.54 -8.44
CA HIS A 166 -5.82 -19.19 -8.53
C HIS A 166 -5.57 -17.73 -8.12
N LEU A 167 -6.39 -16.80 -8.60
CA LEU A 167 -6.35 -15.38 -8.22
C LEU A 167 -6.52 -15.20 -6.70
N ASP A 168 -7.50 -15.87 -6.11
CA ASP A 168 -7.78 -15.82 -4.67
C ASP A 168 -6.59 -16.32 -3.83
N ARG A 169 -6.01 -17.47 -4.22
CA ARG A 169 -4.78 -17.98 -3.58
C ARG A 169 -3.60 -17.02 -3.72
N LEU A 170 -3.45 -16.37 -4.87
CA LEU A 170 -2.42 -15.36 -5.07
C LEU A 170 -2.66 -14.14 -4.19
N HIS A 171 -3.89 -13.64 -4.13
CA HIS A 171 -4.28 -12.52 -3.26
C HIS A 171 -3.96 -12.81 -1.80
N HIS A 172 -4.35 -13.98 -1.30
CA HIS A 172 -4.09 -14.35 0.09
C HIS A 172 -2.58 -14.46 0.39
N ARG A 173 -1.78 -14.99 -0.55
CA ARG A 173 -0.31 -14.98 -0.41
C ARG A 173 0.26 -13.56 -0.38
N VAL A 174 -0.25 -12.67 -1.23
CA VAL A 174 0.16 -11.26 -1.25
C VAL A 174 -0.19 -10.59 0.08
N GLU A 175 -1.37 -10.85 0.62
CA GLU A 175 -1.82 -10.34 1.91
C GLU A 175 -0.96 -10.87 3.08
N GLU A 176 -0.72 -12.18 3.16
CA GLU A 176 0.15 -12.78 4.17
C GLU A 176 1.57 -12.19 4.13
N MET A 177 2.10 -11.98 2.93
CA MET A 177 3.45 -11.49 2.70
C MET A 177 3.59 -9.98 2.99
N LEU A 178 2.55 -9.19 2.67
CA LEU A 178 2.63 -7.72 2.67
C LEU A 178 1.86 -7.03 3.78
N SER A 179 0.91 -7.68 4.46
CA SER A 179 0.08 -7.07 5.50
C SER A 179 0.92 -6.37 6.58
N VAL A 180 1.93 -7.05 7.14
CA VAL A 180 2.82 -6.47 8.15
C VAL A 180 3.73 -5.38 7.55
N PRO A 181 4.46 -5.60 6.43
CA PRO A 181 5.25 -4.54 5.79
C PRO A 181 4.45 -3.28 5.43
N LEU A 182 3.21 -3.43 4.94
CA LEU A 182 2.34 -2.32 4.56
C LEU A 182 1.82 -1.57 5.77
N LEU A 183 1.41 -2.26 6.84
CA LEU A 183 1.04 -1.63 8.12
C LEU A 183 2.20 -0.81 8.67
N ALA A 184 3.38 -1.43 8.67
CA ALA A 184 4.59 -0.81 9.19
C ALA A 184 4.98 0.41 8.33
N SER A 185 4.82 0.36 7.00
CA SER A 185 5.05 1.49 6.09
C SER A 185 4.03 2.62 6.28
N ALA A 186 2.75 2.29 6.46
CA ALA A 186 1.71 3.28 6.73
C ALA A 186 1.96 4.00 8.06
N ALA A 187 2.37 3.27 9.10
CA ALA A 187 2.75 3.85 10.38
C ALA A 187 3.94 4.82 10.24
N ASP A 188 4.97 4.45 9.46
CA ASP A 188 6.13 5.31 9.22
C ASP A 188 5.73 6.58 8.47
N MET A 189 4.87 6.47 7.44
CA MET A 189 4.38 7.63 6.70
C MET A 189 3.58 8.56 7.58
N CYS A 190 2.71 8.03 8.45
CA CYS A 190 1.99 8.82 9.45
C CYS A 190 2.95 9.51 10.43
N GLY A 191 3.94 8.80 10.97
CA GLY A 191 4.95 9.38 11.85
C GLY A 191 5.78 10.46 11.17
N THR A 192 6.16 10.23 9.92
CA THR A 192 6.89 11.17 9.08
C THR A 192 6.06 12.42 8.78
N LEU A 193 4.77 12.27 8.49
CA LEU A 193 3.84 13.37 8.29
C LEU A 193 3.70 14.24 9.54
N VAL A 194 3.55 13.62 10.72
CA VAL A 194 3.49 14.33 12.01
C VAL A 194 4.81 15.05 12.31
N GLY A 195 5.95 14.37 12.13
CA GLY A 195 7.27 14.97 12.31
C GLY A 195 7.48 16.16 11.36
N SER A 196 7.17 16.01 10.08
CA SER A 196 7.29 17.06 9.07
C SER A 196 6.40 18.27 9.38
N ALA A 197 5.17 18.02 9.87
CA ALA A 197 4.25 19.06 10.29
C ALA A 197 4.78 19.86 11.49
N PHE A 198 5.37 19.16 12.47
CA PHE A 198 6.04 19.81 13.59
C PHE A 198 7.22 20.66 13.12
N PHE A 199 8.12 20.11 12.29
CA PHE A 199 9.23 20.88 11.74
C PHE A 199 8.75 22.10 10.96
N LEU A 200 7.73 21.99 10.10
CA LEU A 200 7.16 23.14 9.39
C LEU A 200 6.72 24.28 10.32
N SER A 201 6.30 23.97 11.55
CA SER A 201 5.91 25.00 12.53
C SER A 201 7.08 25.73 13.19
N GLU A 202 8.28 25.16 13.17
CA GLU A 202 9.48 25.71 13.83
C GLU A 202 10.49 26.34 12.86
N LEU A 203 10.21 26.36 11.56
CA LEU A 203 11.22 26.72 10.55
C LEU A 203 11.25 28.20 10.18
N ASP A 204 12.40 28.82 10.43
CA ASP A 204 12.81 30.12 9.84
C ASP A 204 13.49 29.97 8.46
N SER A 205 13.76 28.74 8.01
CA SER A 205 14.52 28.45 6.80
C SER A 205 13.66 27.85 5.68
N VAL A 206 13.63 28.53 4.53
CA VAL A 206 12.90 28.12 3.30
C VAL A 206 13.30 26.71 2.84
N TYR A 207 14.58 26.34 2.96
CA TYR A 207 15.10 25.04 2.50
C TYR A 207 14.45 23.85 3.23
N HIS A 208 14.29 23.98 4.54
CA HIS A 208 13.69 22.94 5.36
C HIS A 208 12.18 22.85 5.14
N ALA A 209 11.51 23.99 4.93
CA ALA A 209 10.08 24.03 4.65
C ALA A 209 9.76 23.32 3.33
N VAL A 210 10.60 23.54 2.30
CA VAL A 210 10.49 22.84 1.01
C VAL A 210 10.72 21.33 1.19
N SER A 211 11.76 20.93 1.93
CA SER A 211 12.05 19.51 2.19
C SER A 211 10.91 18.79 2.92
N ALA A 212 10.36 19.41 3.97
CA ALA A 212 9.20 18.90 4.70
C ALA A 212 7.95 18.83 3.80
N GLY A 213 7.71 19.86 2.98
CA GLY A 213 6.59 19.87 2.02
C GLY A 213 6.68 18.74 0.99
N ILE A 214 7.86 18.54 0.38
CA ILE A 214 8.09 17.43 -0.58
C ILE A 214 7.84 16.08 0.07
N MET A 215 8.31 15.91 1.31
CA MET A 215 8.13 14.67 2.06
C MET A 215 6.66 14.42 2.39
N MET A 216 5.93 15.44 2.86
CA MET A 216 4.49 15.31 3.11
C MET A 216 3.73 14.93 1.84
N VAL A 217 3.99 15.59 0.72
CA VAL A 217 3.36 15.27 -0.57
C VAL A 217 3.69 13.85 -1.01
N SER A 218 4.93 13.40 -0.80
CA SER A 218 5.36 12.04 -1.15
C SER A 218 4.63 10.99 -0.30
N CYS A 219 4.59 11.14 1.02
CA CYS A 219 3.87 10.24 1.92
C CYS A 219 2.38 10.18 1.60
N ILE A 220 1.74 11.33 1.38
CA ILE A 220 0.32 11.39 1.00
C ILE A 220 0.10 10.69 -0.35
N SER A 221 0.99 10.91 -1.31
CA SER A 221 0.90 10.30 -2.64
C SER A 221 1.03 8.78 -2.58
N PHE A 222 1.96 8.23 -1.80
CA PHE A 222 2.10 6.79 -1.63
C PHE A 222 0.88 6.16 -0.94
N LEU A 223 0.39 6.75 0.15
CA LEU A 223 -0.85 6.29 0.80
C LEU A 223 -2.06 6.40 -0.14
N HIS A 224 -2.11 7.44 -0.98
CA HIS A 224 -3.16 7.62 -1.96
C HIS A 224 -3.14 6.54 -3.04
N VAL A 225 -1.97 6.30 -3.66
CA VAL A 225 -1.81 5.28 -4.70
C VAL A 225 -2.11 3.90 -4.14
N GLN A 226 -1.66 3.60 -2.92
CA GLN A 226 -2.00 2.35 -2.22
C GLN A 226 -3.51 2.17 -2.13
N GLY A 227 -4.23 3.15 -1.56
CA GLY A 227 -5.69 3.08 -1.44
C GLY A 227 -6.42 3.04 -2.79
N HIS A 228 -5.92 3.75 -3.81
CA HIS A 228 -6.51 3.74 -5.15
C HIS A 228 -6.43 2.37 -5.83
N VAL A 229 -5.27 1.71 -5.73
CA VAL A 229 -5.07 0.39 -6.35
C VAL A 229 -5.86 -0.68 -5.59
N SER A 230 -5.95 -0.59 -4.25
CA SER A 230 -6.83 -1.46 -3.46
C SER A 230 -8.29 -1.32 -3.87
N ASP A 231 -8.81 -0.09 -4.00
CA ASP A 231 -10.17 0.16 -4.47
C ASP A 231 -10.40 -0.39 -5.89
N ALA A 232 -9.40 -0.25 -6.78
CA ALA A 232 -9.50 -0.77 -8.14
C ALA A 232 -9.60 -2.30 -8.15
N LEU A 233 -8.80 -3.00 -7.34
CA LEU A 233 -8.89 -4.45 -7.16
C LEU A 233 -10.29 -4.83 -6.65
N GLN A 234 -10.75 -4.17 -5.58
CA GLN A 234 -12.07 -4.39 -4.98
C GLN A 234 -13.20 -4.22 -6.00
N GLN A 235 -13.14 -3.18 -6.84
CA GLN A 235 -14.12 -2.91 -7.88
C GLN A 235 -14.12 -3.98 -8.97
N GLN A 236 -12.95 -4.46 -9.40
CA GLN A 236 -12.87 -5.52 -10.41
C GLN A 236 -13.40 -6.85 -9.88
N THR A 237 -13.12 -7.19 -8.63
CA THR A 237 -13.63 -8.42 -8.00
C THR A 237 -15.14 -8.38 -7.83
N LEU A 238 -15.69 -7.23 -7.42
CA LEU A 238 -17.14 -7.02 -7.36
C LEU A 238 -17.79 -7.10 -8.75
N ALA A 239 -17.11 -6.63 -9.79
CA ALA A 239 -17.61 -6.72 -11.16
C ALA A 239 -17.69 -8.18 -11.64
N VAL A 240 -16.67 -9.00 -11.34
CA VAL A 240 -16.69 -10.45 -11.62
C VAL A 240 -17.86 -11.10 -10.89
N HIS A 241 -18.01 -10.88 -9.58
CA HIS A 241 -19.13 -11.42 -8.80
C HIS A 241 -20.49 -11.04 -9.38
N LYS A 242 -20.69 -9.77 -9.74
CA LYS A 242 -21.93 -9.30 -10.35
C LYS A 242 -22.23 -10.02 -11.68
N ARG A 243 -21.22 -10.28 -12.51
CA ARG A 243 -21.39 -11.03 -13.76
C ARG A 243 -21.69 -12.51 -13.53
N VAL A 244 -21.01 -13.14 -12.56
CA VAL A 244 -21.32 -14.52 -12.17
C VAL A 244 -22.78 -14.64 -11.73
N ASN A 245 -23.27 -13.71 -10.91
CA ASN A 245 -24.68 -13.68 -10.51
C ASN A 245 -25.65 -13.48 -11.67
N GLN A 246 -25.29 -12.65 -12.66
CA GLN A 246 -26.10 -12.48 -13.86
C GLN A 246 -26.20 -13.77 -14.67
N TYR A 247 -25.08 -14.50 -14.82
CA TYR A 247 -25.04 -15.80 -15.48
C TYR A 247 -25.90 -16.85 -14.76
N LEU A 248 -25.75 -16.96 -13.43
CA LEU A 248 -26.55 -17.85 -12.61
C LEU A 248 -28.05 -17.53 -12.71
N ALA A 249 -28.41 -16.25 -12.74
CA ALA A 249 -29.79 -15.82 -12.90
C ALA A 249 -30.37 -16.09 -14.30
N SER A 250 -29.53 -16.17 -15.35
CA SER A 250 -29.98 -16.51 -16.70
C SER A 250 -30.17 -18.01 -16.92
N LYS A 251 -29.50 -18.88 -16.15
CA LYS A 251 -29.65 -20.33 -16.28
C LYS A 251 -30.93 -20.80 -15.57
N ARG A 252 -31.73 -21.62 -16.26
CA ARG A 252 -32.81 -22.39 -15.61
C ARG A 252 -32.16 -23.51 -14.82
N LEU A 253 -32.55 -23.69 -13.55
CA LEU A 253 -32.03 -24.78 -12.70
C LEU A 253 -32.24 -26.13 -13.41
N PRO A 254 -31.18 -26.80 -13.86
CA PRO A 254 -31.30 -28.11 -14.48
C PRO A 254 -31.70 -29.15 -13.42
N PRO A 255 -32.29 -30.28 -13.84
CA PRO A 255 -32.64 -31.36 -12.92
C PRO A 255 -31.41 -31.84 -12.13
N THR A 256 -31.59 -32.08 -10.83
CA THR A 256 -30.55 -32.54 -9.92
C THR A 256 -29.88 -33.82 -10.45
N GLY A 257 -28.55 -33.82 -10.55
CA GLY A 257 -27.75 -34.97 -10.98
C GLY A 257 -27.30 -34.96 -12.45
N THR A 258 -27.64 -33.94 -13.24
CA THR A 258 -27.01 -33.72 -14.56
C THR A 258 -25.66 -33.03 -14.43
N LEU A 259 -24.82 -33.14 -15.46
CA LEU A 259 -23.54 -32.43 -15.55
C LEU A 259 -23.75 -30.91 -15.38
N ASP A 260 -24.77 -30.37 -16.04
CA ASP A 260 -25.19 -28.97 -15.96
C ASP A 260 -25.52 -28.54 -14.52
N HIS A 261 -26.10 -29.43 -13.71
CA HIS A 261 -26.37 -29.14 -12.29
C HIS A 261 -25.08 -29.02 -11.48
N LEU A 262 -24.07 -29.86 -11.76
CA LEU A 262 -22.76 -29.77 -11.11
C LEU A 262 -22.05 -28.46 -11.48
N LEU A 263 -22.09 -28.07 -12.76
CA LEU A 263 -21.55 -26.80 -13.25
C LEU A 263 -22.25 -25.60 -12.60
N VAL A 264 -23.59 -25.56 -12.60
CA VAL A 264 -24.35 -24.49 -11.92
C VAL A 264 -24.01 -24.42 -10.43
N THR A 265 -23.80 -25.58 -9.77
CA THR A 265 -23.41 -25.61 -8.35
C THR A 265 -21.99 -25.07 -8.13
N GLN A 266 -21.04 -25.40 -9.00
CA GLN A 266 -19.66 -24.87 -8.93
C GLN A 266 -19.62 -23.36 -9.18
N VAL A 267 -20.44 -22.86 -10.10
CA VAL A 267 -20.54 -21.42 -10.39
C VAL A 267 -21.29 -20.69 -9.28
N ALA A 268 -22.27 -21.33 -8.65
CA ALA A 268 -22.92 -20.81 -7.45
C ALA A 268 -21.94 -20.72 -6.26
N GLN A 269 -21.05 -21.71 -6.10
CA GLN A 269 -19.94 -21.62 -5.13
C GLN A 269 -18.98 -20.49 -5.46
N LEU A 270 -18.61 -20.33 -6.74
CA LEU A 270 -17.79 -19.21 -7.20
C LEU A 270 -18.45 -17.86 -6.91
N SER A 271 -19.77 -17.75 -7.04
CA SER A 271 -20.51 -16.54 -6.65
C SER A 271 -20.37 -16.26 -5.15
N VAL A 272 -20.51 -17.27 -4.29
CA VAL A 272 -20.34 -17.11 -2.84
C VAL A 272 -18.91 -16.69 -2.50
N GLU A 273 -17.92 -17.37 -3.08
CA GLU A 273 -16.49 -17.07 -2.90
C GLU A 273 -16.13 -15.67 -3.41
N ALA A 274 -16.66 -15.26 -4.56
CA ALA A 274 -16.44 -13.93 -5.12
C ALA A 274 -17.31 -12.83 -4.48
N GLY A 275 -18.29 -13.21 -3.66
CA GLY A 275 -19.20 -12.28 -2.98
C GLY A 275 -18.51 -11.43 -1.93
N GLU A 276 -17.39 -11.91 -1.40
CA GLU A 276 -16.47 -11.12 -0.60
C GLU A 276 -15.47 -10.44 -1.54
N PRO A 277 -15.46 -9.09 -1.61
CA PRO A 277 -14.48 -8.41 -2.43
C PRO A 277 -13.07 -8.73 -1.93
N LEU A 278 -12.11 -8.91 -2.85
CA LEU A 278 -10.71 -9.13 -2.45
C LEU A 278 -10.19 -7.81 -1.88
N GLU A 279 -10.16 -7.77 -0.56
CA GLU A 279 -9.67 -6.68 0.25
C GLU A 279 -8.33 -7.06 0.86
N VAL A 280 -7.42 -6.09 0.99
CA VAL A 280 -6.17 -6.33 1.71
C VAL A 280 -6.33 -5.81 3.12
N SER A 281 -6.39 -6.75 4.07
CA SER A 281 -6.43 -6.46 5.49
C SER A 281 -5.02 -6.35 6.06
N LEU A 282 -4.72 -5.21 6.66
CA LEU A 282 -3.50 -5.00 7.42
C LEU A 282 -3.63 -5.64 8.80
N VAL A 283 -3.35 -6.95 8.86
CA VAL A 283 -3.33 -7.72 10.12
C VAL A 283 -4.69 -7.71 10.84
N GLY A 284 -5.81 -7.64 10.09
CA GLY A 284 -7.16 -7.58 10.67
C GLY A 284 -7.53 -6.26 11.35
N LEU A 285 -6.62 -5.26 11.36
CA LEU A 285 -6.86 -3.98 12.02
C LEU A 285 -7.49 -2.95 11.09
N TYR A 286 -7.17 -3.02 9.80
CA TYR A 286 -7.47 -1.96 8.85
C TYR A 286 -7.52 -2.53 7.43
N THR A 287 -8.60 -2.24 6.70
CA THR A 287 -8.67 -2.52 5.26
C THR A 287 -8.04 -1.38 4.48
N LEU A 288 -7.16 -1.69 3.53
CA LEU A 288 -6.66 -0.69 2.58
C LEU A 288 -7.77 -0.27 1.63
N SER A 289 -8.19 0.99 1.74
CA SER A 289 -9.17 1.61 0.83
C SER A 289 -8.96 3.12 0.76
N ARG A 290 -9.47 3.75 -0.30
CA ARG A 290 -9.46 5.21 -0.42
C ARG A 290 -10.32 5.88 0.65
N SER A 291 -11.39 5.22 1.10
CA SER A 291 -12.24 5.74 2.18
C SER A 291 -11.47 5.88 3.50
N ASN A 292 -10.51 5.00 3.75
CA ASN A 292 -9.70 5.04 4.95
C ASN A 292 -8.43 5.93 4.82
N PHE A 293 -8.08 6.35 3.62
CA PHE A 293 -7.02 7.35 3.36
C PHE A 293 -7.42 8.78 3.77
N LEU A 294 -8.67 9.18 3.49
CA LEU A 294 -9.17 10.54 3.80
C LEU A 294 -9.06 10.88 5.30
N PRO A 295 -9.41 9.98 6.24
CA PRO A 295 -9.17 10.19 7.66
C PRO A 295 -7.69 10.40 8.02
N ALA A 296 -6.75 9.69 7.39
CA ALA A 296 -5.32 9.82 7.69
C ALA A 296 -4.77 11.18 7.26
N VAL A 297 -5.14 11.64 6.06
CA VAL A 297 -4.81 13.01 5.59
C VAL A 297 -5.50 14.06 6.46
N GLY A 298 -6.78 13.87 6.76
CA GLY A 298 -7.56 14.77 7.61
C GLY A 298 -6.96 14.90 9.02
N ALA A 299 -6.55 13.79 9.62
CA ALA A 299 -5.88 13.77 10.92
C ALA A 299 -4.53 14.49 10.87
N THR A 300 -3.75 14.30 9.80
CA THR A 300 -2.47 14.99 9.60
C THR A 300 -2.67 16.51 9.51
N VAL A 301 -3.62 16.96 8.68
CA VAL A 301 -3.95 18.38 8.53
C VAL A 301 -4.46 18.96 9.84
N ALA A 302 -5.36 18.24 10.55
CA ALA A 302 -5.86 18.67 11.85
C ALA A 302 -4.71 18.81 12.87
N HIS A 303 -3.77 17.87 12.90
CA HIS A 303 -2.60 17.92 13.78
C HIS A 303 -1.70 19.13 13.46
N LEU A 304 -1.41 19.37 12.18
CA LEU A 304 -0.66 20.54 11.73
C LEU A 304 -1.35 21.86 12.15
N VAL A 305 -2.66 21.95 11.96
CA VAL A 305 -3.44 23.12 12.37
C VAL A 305 -3.36 23.33 13.89
N ILE A 306 -3.51 22.27 14.68
CA ILE A 306 -3.39 22.33 16.14
C ILE A 306 -2.00 22.84 16.54
N LEU A 307 -0.93 22.29 15.97
CA LEU A 307 0.45 22.71 16.26
C LEU A 307 0.70 24.18 15.90
N LEU A 308 0.22 24.64 14.73
CA LEU A 308 0.26 26.04 14.33
C LEU A 308 -0.48 26.95 15.32
N GLN A 309 -1.65 26.55 15.79
CA GLN A 309 -2.40 27.32 16.79
C GLN A 309 -1.66 27.39 18.13
N PHE A 310 -1.06 26.29 18.58
CA PHE A 310 -0.22 26.27 19.78
C PHE A 310 1.00 27.17 19.65
N TYR A 311 1.70 27.12 18.51
CA TYR A 311 2.83 27.98 18.22
C TYR A 311 2.44 29.46 18.22
N LEU A 312 1.37 29.82 17.49
CA LEU A 312 0.85 31.20 17.44
C LEU A 312 0.40 31.69 18.82
N ALA A 313 -0.25 30.84 19.62
CA ALA A 313 -0.64 31.15 20.98
C ALA A 313 0.59 31.40 21.87
N ASN A 314 1.66 30.59 21.72
CA ASN A 314 2.90 30.73 22.48
C ASN A 314 3.72 31.98 22.07
N VAL A 315 3.74 32.34 20.79
CA VAL A 315 4.36 33.59 20.32
C VAL A 315 3.56 34.80 20.82
N SER A 316 2.22 34.72 20.81
CA SER A 316 1.34 35.77 21.31
C SER A 316 1.52 36.00 22.83
N SER A 317 1.58 34.93 23.64
CA SER A 317 1.77 35.04 25.09
C SER A 317 3.15 35.60 25.46
N ASN A 318 4.21 35.23 24.74
CA ASN A 318 5.55 35.79 24.96
C ASN A 318 5.70 37.25 24.49
N ARG A 319 4.88 37.72 23.54
CA ARG A 319 4.82 39.15 23.19
C ARG A 319 4.19 40.03 24.27
N HIS A 320 3.35 39.48 25.14
CA HIS A 320 2.74 40.22 26.24
C HIS A 320 3.59 40.24 27.52
N SER A 321 4.64 39.43 27.61
CA SER A 321 5.60 39.41 28.74
C SER A 321 6.95 40.06 28.43
N LEU A 322 7.25 40.36 27.16
CA LEU A 322 8.30 41.30 26.81
C LEU A 322 7.84 42.70 27.26
N PRO A 323 8.47 43.33 28.26
CA PRO A 323 8.20 44.73 28.52
C PRO A 323 8.54 45.48 27.23
N LEU A 324 7.53 46.13 26.66
CA LEU A 324 7.72 47.13 25.62
C LEU A 324 8.64 48.21 26.21
N ASN A 325 9.95 48.03 26.06
CA ASN A 325 10.87 49.14 26.17
C ASN A 325 10.51 50.05 25.01
N SER A 326 9.87 51.17 25.35
CA SER A 326 9.22 52.13 24.47
C SER A 326 10.19 52.94 23.60
N THR A 327 11.33 52.37 23.19
CA THR A 327 12.45 53.15 22.66
C THR A 327 12.90 52.83 21.24
N ASP A 328 12.33 51.86 20.53
CA ASP A 328 12.67 51.63 19.12
C ASP A 328 11.42 51.27 18.29
N CYS A 329 10.67 52.30 17.89
CA CYS A 329 9.58 52.19 16.90
C CYS A 329 9.92 52.97 15.60
N ASN A 330 11.20 53.00 15.24
CA ASN A 330 11.72 53.72 14.06
C ASN A 330 12.74 52.91 13.24
N ALA A 331 12.76 51.58 13.37
CA ALA A 331 13.52 50.68 12.51
C ALA A 331 12.57 49.82 11.66
#